data_AF-A0A7Z9E2L6-F1
#
_entry.id   AF-A0A7Z9E2L6-F1
#
_cell.length_a   1.000
_cell.length_b   1.000
_cell.length_c   1.000
_cell.angle_alpha   90.00
_cell.angle_beta   90.00
_cell.angle_gamma   90.00
#
_symmetry.space_group_name_H-M   'P 1'
#
loop_
_entity.id
_entity.type
_entity.pdbx_description
1 polymer ?
#
loop_
_entity_poly.entity_id
_entity_poly.type
_entity_poly.pdbx_seq_one_letter_code
_entity_poly.pdbx_strand_id
1 'polypeptide(L)'
;MTTYLVDVAVGYTGATSDLKLWRERREELGNHQKYRGDKAYVGETAINTPHKKPRNQEISLEHREENRLKAKQRIVVEHLIRLIKIYRVASERFRLKSQNYEAVILTVCGLIRWRIGAIVLSSKNCPEYF
;
A
#
# COMPACT_ATOMS: atom_id res chain seq x y z
N MET A 1 -13.84 8.17 0.49
CA MET A 1 -12.89 7.48 1.37
C MET A 1 -11.50 7.77 0.82
N THR A 2 -10.76 8.69 1.46
CA THR A 2 -9.45 9.12 0.97
C THR A 2 -8.42 8.09 1.43
N THR A 3 -7.75 7.42 0.50
CA THR A 3 -6.71 6.44 0.82
C THR A 3 -5.41 7.18 1.07
N TYR A 4 -4.92 7.11 2.31
CA TYR A 4 -3.61 7.66 2.69
C TYR A 4 -2.60 6.54 2.85
N LEU A 5 -1.35 6.80 2.48
CA LEU A 5 -0.25 5.91 2.81
C LEU A 5 -0.02 5.98 4.33
N VAL A 6 -0.25 4.90 5.07
CA VAL A 6 -0.09 4.90 6.55
C VAL A 6 1.23 4.26 6.98
N ASP A 7 1.60 3.15 6.35
CA ASP A 7 2.83 2.41 6.63
C ASP A 7 3.45 1.88 5.34
N VAL A 8 4.77 1.68 5.33
CA VAL A 8 5.50 1.05 4.23
C VAL A 8 6.61 0.16 4.78
N ALA A 9 6.57 -1.12 4.44
CA ALA A 9 7.68 -2.05 4.67
C ALA A 9 8.85 -1.71 3.72
N VAL A 10 10.01 -1.36 4.27
CA VAL A 10 11.23 -1.04 3.51
C VAL A 10 12.43 -1.80 4.10
N GLY A 11 13.51 -1.92 3.33
CA GLY A 11 14.76 -2.54 3.80
C GLY A 11 14.87 -4.05 3.64
N TYR A 12 13.82 -4.74 3.15
CA TYR A 12 13.91 -6.16 2.81
C TYR A 12 14.81 -6.38 1.59
N THR A 13 15.80 -7.26 1.73
CA THR A 13 16.72 -7.63 0.65
C THR A 13 16.31 -8.95 0.00
N GLY A 14 16.57 -9.08 -1.30
CA GLY A 14 16.25 -10.30 -2.06
C GLY A 14 14.77 -10.49 -2.39
N ALA A 15 14.45 -11.57 -3.10
CA ALA A 15 13.08 -11.91 -3.49
C ALA A 15 12.33 -12.54 -2.31
N THR A 16 11.55 -11.72 -1.59
CA THR A 16 10.65 -12.20 -0.53
C THR A 16 9.22 -12.13 -1.04
N SER A 17 8.43 -13.18 -0.81
CA SER A 17 7.01 -13.17 -1.19
C SER A 17 6.21 -12.25 -0.26
N ASP A 18 5.22 -11.56 -0.81
CA ASP A 18 4.39 -10.64 -0.04
C ASP A 18 3.67 -11.32 1.14
N LEU A 19 3.32 -12.61 0.98
CA LEU A 19 2.71 -13.42 2.03
C LEU A 19 3.67 -13.70 3.19
N LYS A 20 4.96 -13.90 2.90
CA LYS A 20 5.99 -14.07 3.93
C LYS A 20 6.18 -12.77 4.72
N LEU A 21 6.32 -11.65 4.02
CA LEU A 21 6.41 -10.32 4.66
C LEU A 21 5.19 -10.03 5.55
N TRP A 22 3.99 -10.36 5.06
CA TRP A 22 2.76 -10.25 5.84
C TRP A 22 2.82 -11.07 7.14
N ARG A 23 3.23 -12.34 7.06
CA ARG A 23 3.29 -13.23 8.23
C ARG A 23 4.34 -12.81 9.24
N GLU A 24 5.46 -12.25 8.79
CA GLU A 24 6.52 -11.73 9.67
C GLU A 24 6.05 -10.48 10.42
N ARG A 25 5.33 -9.57 9.73
CA ARG A 25 4.88 -8.30 10.33
C ARG A 25 3.53 -8.37 11.02
N ARG A 26 2.81 -9.49 10.93
CA ARG A 26 1.43 -9.62 11.46
C ARG A 26 1.32 -9.31 12.95
N GLU A 27 2.39 -9.50 13.72
CA GLU A 27 2.41 -9.26 15.16
C GLU A 27 2.52 -7.77 15.50
N GLU A 28 3.12 -6.97 14.61
CA GLU A 28 3.14 -5.50 14.69
C GLU A 28 1.76 -4.90 14.39
N LEU A 29 0.92 -5.67 13.71
CA LEU A 29 -0.40 -5.28 13.25
C LEU A 29 -1.45 -5.68 14.29
N GLY A 30 -2.30 -4.73 14.69
CA GLY A 30 -3.30 -4.98 15.74
C GLY A 30 -4.20 -6.19 15.43
N ASN A 31 -4.35 -7.11 16.40
CA ASN A 31 -5.08 -8.37 16.26
C ASN A 31 -6.54 -8.25 15.79
N HIS A 32 -7.16 -7.08 16.04
CA HIS A 32 -8.56 -6.81 15.68
C HIS A 32 -8.70 -6.08 14.34
N GLN A 33 -7.59 -5.65 13.73
CA GLN A 33 -7.60 -4.92 12.48
C GLN A 33 -7.87 -5.89 11.32
N LYS A 34 -8.83 -5.56 10.47
CA LYS A 34 -9.11 -6.29 9.23
C LYS A 34 -8.44 -5.61 8.05
N TYR A 35 -7.90 -6.41 7.15
CA TYR A 35 -7.15 -5.98 5.98
C TYR A 35 -7.85 -6.41 4.69
N ARG A 36 -7.48 -5.79 3.59
CA ARG A 36 -7.85 -6.22 2.24
C ARG A 36 -6.58 -6.50 1.46
N GLY A 37 -6.59 -7.56 0.69
CA GLY A 37 -5.43 -7.98 -0.09
C GLY A 37 -5.83 -8.62 -1.39
N ASP A 38 -4.85 -8.73 -2.28
CA ASP A 38 -5.00 -9.43 -3.55
C ASP A 38 -5.16 -10.94 -3.34
N LYS A 39 -5.44 -11.65 -4.43
CA LYS A 39 -5.62 -13.11 -4.43
C LYS A 39 -4.40 -13.89 -3.91
N ALA A 40 -3.21 -13.30 -3.91
CA ALA A 40 -2.01 -13.91 -3.35
C ALA A 40 -2.12 -14.17 -1.83
N TYR A 41 -3.03 -13.49 -1.13
CA TYR A 41 -3.24 -13.61 0.31
C TYR A 41 -4.39 -14.55 0.70
N VAL A 42 -4.93 -15.32 -0.24
CA VAL A 42 -6.02 -16.28 0.05
C VAL A 42 -5.52 -17.29 1.09
N GLY A 43 -6.29 -17.47 2.16
CA GLY A 43 -5.96 -18.35 3.29
C GLY A 43 -5.60 -17.59 4.58
N GLU A 44 -5.34 -16.29 4.50
CA GLU A 44 -5.09 -15.45 5.68
C GLU A 44 -6.40 -14.94 6.28
N THR A 45 -6.68 -15.28 7.55
CA THR A 45 -7.96 -14.99 8.21
C THR A 45 -8.22 -13.50 8.42
N ALA A 46 -7.16 -12.71 8.60
CA ALA A 46 -7.25 -11.25 8.79
C ALA A 46 -7.39 -10.47 7.47
N ILE A 47 -7.21 -11.13 6.31
CA ILE A 47 -7.23 -10.48 4.99
C ILE A 47 -8.48 -10.89 4.22
N ASN A 48 -9.35 -9.92 3.97
CA ASN A 48 -10.45 -10.09 3.03
C ASN A 48 -9.91 -10.05 1.59
N THR A 49 -10.04 -11.17 0.88
CA THR A 49 -9.57 -11.35 -0.50
C THR A 49 -10.75 -11.44 -1.49
N PRO A 50 -10.53 -11.20 -2.79
CA PRO A 50 -11.55 -11.40 -3.81
C PRO A 50 -12.00 -12.86 -3.92
N HIS A 51 -13.30 -13.07 -4.20
CA HIS A 51 -13.86 -14.39 -4.42
C HIS A 51 -13.35 -14.96 -5.75
N LYS A 52 -12.68 -16.11 -5.70
CA LYS A 52 -12.23 -16.82 -6.90
C LYS A 52 -13.44 -17.46 -7.58
N LYS A 53 -13.52 -17.35 -8.91
CA LYS A 53 -14.49 -18.10 -9.72
C LYS A 53 -14.24 -19.62 -9.55
N PRO A 54 -15.24 -20.41 -9.14
CA PRO A 54 -15.11 -21.87 -9.07
C PRO A 54 -14.90 -22.48 -10.47
N ARG A 55 -14.20 -23.62 -10.54
CA ARG A 55 -13.94 -24.30 -11.81
C ARG A 55 -15.28 -24.77 -12.40
N ASN A 56 -15.52 -24.47 -13.68
CA ASN A 56 -16.73 -24.86 -14.42
C ASN A 56 -18.07 -24.36 -13.86
N GLN A 57 -18.05 -23.32 -13.01
CA GLN A 57 -19.25 -22.76 -12.42
C GLN A 57 -19.26 -21.23 -12.55
N GLU A 58 -20.45 -20.64 -12.52
CA GLU A 58 -20.60 -19.19 -12.51
C GLU A 58 -20.32 -18.62 -11.12
N ILE A 59 -19.88 -17.36 -11.09
CA ILE A 59 -19.74 -16.62 -9.85
C ILE A 59 -21.10 -16.03 -9.50
N SER A 60 -21.55 -16.21 -8.24
CA SER A 60 -22.78 -15.57 -7.74
C SER A 60 -22.76 -14.06 -8.02
N LEU A 61 -23.93 -13.48 -8.29
CA LEU A 61 -24.07 -12.04 -8.53
C LEU A 61 -23.54 -11.22 -7.35
N GLU A 62 -23.79 -11.67 -6.11
CA GLU A 62 -23.30 -11.05 -4.88
C GLU A 62 -21.76 -11.02 -4.85
N HIS A 63 -21.11 -12.17 -5.06
CA HIS A 63 -19.65 -12.28 -5.12
C HIS A 63 -19.05 -11.43 -6.26
N ARG A 64 -19.76 -11.29 -7.38
CA ARG A 64 -19.34 -10.43 -8.49
C ARG A 64 -19.38 -8.95 -8.09
N GLU A 65 -20.43 -8.53 -7.41
CA GLU A 65 -20.57 -7.16 -6.94
C GLU A 65 -19.52 -6.81 -5.87
N GLU A 66 -19.28 -7.70 -4.91
CA GLU A 66 -18.22 -7.53 -3.92
C GLU A 66 -16.84 -7.40 -4.56
N ASN A 67 -16.54 -8.26 -5.53
CA ASN A 67 -15.30 -8.18 -6.28
C ASN A 67 -15.20 -6.86 -7.07
N ARG A 68 -16.31 -6.35 -7.61
CA ARG A 68 -16.36 -5.04 -8.28
C ARG A 68 -16.01 -3.91 -7.31
N LEU A 69 -16.53 -3.94 -6.07
CA LEU A 69 -16.21 -2.96 -5.04
C LEU A 69 -14.74 -3.03 -4.62
N LYS A 70 -14.20 -4.24 -4.42
CA LYS A 70 -12.77 -4.46 -4.12
C LYS A 70 -11.89 -3.93 -5.25
N ALA A 71 -12.25 -4.19 -6.51
CA ALA A 71 -11.52 -3.68 -7.68
C ALA A 71 -11.51 -2.16 -7.75
N LYS A 72 -12.64 -1.48 -7.48
CA LYS A 72 -12.69 -0.01 -7.41
C LYS A 72 -11.71 0.56 -6.39
N GLN A 73 -11.55 -0.09 -5.25
CA GLN A 73 -10.59 0.35 -4.22
C GLN A 73 -9.14 0.09 -4.64
N ARG A 74 -8.88 -1.06 -5.28
CA ARG A 74 -7.55 -1.40 -5.81
C ARG A 74 -7.04 -0.36 -6.78
N ILE A 75 -7.92 0.19 -7.64
CA ILE A 75 -7.57 1.28 -8.55
C ILE A 75 -6.98 2.47 -7.78
N VAL A 76 -7.56 2.87 -6.65
CA VAL A 76 -7.03 4.00 -5.85
C VAL A 76 -5.62 3.68 -5.30
N VAL A 77 -5.41 2.45 -4.82
CA VAL A 77 -4.10 2.00 -4.33
C VAL A 77 -3.07 1.95 -5.47
N GLU A 78 -3.45 1.46 -6.65
CA GLU A 78 -2.59 1.43 -7.84
C GLU A 78 -2.20 2.84 -8.29
N HIS A 79 -3.10 3.82 -8.20
CA HIS A 79 -2.78 5.23 -8.45
C HIS A 79 -1.74 5.76 -7.44
N LEU A 80 -1.88 5.42 -6.15
CA LEU A 80 -0.89 5.79 -5.13
C LEU A 80 0.48 5.13 -5.38
N ILE A 81 0.50 3.85 -5.71
CA ILE A 81 1.74 3.14 -6.09
C ILE A 81 2.36 3.78 -7.33
N ARG A 82 1.55 4.18 -8.33
CA ARG A 82 2.03 4.91 -9.49
C ARG A 82 2.71 6.23 -9.09
N LEU A 83 2.13 6.99 -8.14
CA LEU A 83 2.77 8.21 -7.64
C LEU A 83 4.13 7.94 -6.99
N ILE A 84 4.27 6.84 -6.26
CA ILE A 84 5.55 6.40 -5.69
C ILE A 84 6.56 6.09 -6.81
N LYS A 85 6.13 5.34 -7.83
CA LYS A 85 7.00 4.94 -8.95
C LYS A 85 7.48 6.11 -9.82
N ILE A 86 6.77 7.25 -9.84
CA ILE A 86 7.22 8.46 -10.57
C ILE A 86 8.63 8.89 -10.14
N TYR A 87 9.01 8.68 -8.87
CA TYR A 87 10.32 9.08 -8.38
C TYR A 87 11.48 8.25 -8.94
N ARG A 88 11.21 7.18 -9.70
CA ARG A 88 12.15 6.23 -10.35
C ARG A 88 13.06 5.47 -9.39
N VAL A 89 13.58 6.12 -8.34
CA VAL A 89 14.35 5.53 -7.25
C VAL A 89 13.59 4.40 -6.52
N ALA A 90 12.26 4.44 -6.56
CA ALA A 90 11.38 3.42 -5.99
C ALA A 90 10.93 2.33 -6.99
N SER A 91 11.21 2.50 -8.29
CA SER A 91 10.78 1.56 -9.34
C SER A 91 11.93 0.94 -10.14
N GLU A 92 13.08 1.57 -10.15
CA GLU A 92 14.28 1.15 -10.86
C GLU A 92 15.36 0.65 -9.90
N ARG A 93 16.46 0.14 -10.44
CA ARG A 93 17.62 -0.26 -9.65
C ARG A 93 18.11 0.92 -8.81
N PHE A 94 18.12 0.75 -7.49
CA PHE A 94 18.65 1.74 -6.57
C PHE A 94 20.17 1.88 -6.74
N ARG A 95 20.63 3.10 -7.08
CA ARG A 95 22.04 3.37 -7.42
C ARG A 95 22.84 4.03 -6.29
N LEU A 96 22.19 4.46 -5.21
CA LEU A 96 22.86 5.05 -4.06
C LEU A 96 23.36 3.96 -3.10
N LYS A 97 24.11 4.35 -2.07
CA LYS A 97 24.54 3.43 -1.00
C LYS A 97 23.32 2.76 -0.37
N SER A 98 23.34 1.42 -0.27
CA SER A 98 22.22 0.61 0.22
C SER A 98 21.71 1.04 1.60
N GLN A 99 22.60 1.49 2.48
CA GLN A 99 22.27 2.04 3.80
C GLN A 99 21.29 3.23 3.75
N ASN A 100 21.22 3.95 2.62
CA ASN A 100 20.32 5.09 2.44
C ASN A 100 18.96 4.68 1.86
N TYR A 101 18.76 3.41 1.49
CA TYR A 101 17.55 2.96 0.79
C TYR A 101 16.29 3.30 1.55
N GLU A 102 16.22 2.88 2.80
CA GLU A 102 15.06 3.11 3.68
C GLU A 102 14.76 4.60 3.83
N ALA A 103 15.76 5.41 4.21
CA ALA A 103 15.59 6.85 4.38
C ALA A 103 15.09 7.55 3.10
N VAL A 104 15.62 7.17 1.94
CA VAL A 104 15.20 7.73 0.64
C VAL A 104 13.76 7.35 0.31
N ILE A 105 13.38 6.08 0.46
CA ILE A 105 12.02 5.61 0.15
C ILE A 105 11.00 6.23 1.12
N LEU A 106 11.32 6.33 2.41
CA LEU A 106 10.47 7.00 3.40
C LEU A 106 10.31 8.51 3.10
N THR A 107 11.37 9.16 2.63
CA THR A 107 11.31 10.57 2.20
C THR A 107 10.35 10.73 1.01
N VAL A 108 10.45 9.86 0.00
CA VAL A 108 9.51 9.85 -1.14
C VAL A 108 8.07 9.67 -0.67
N CYS A 109 7.84 8.76 0.26
CA CYS A 109 6.52 8.52 0.86
C CYS A 109 6.00 9.77 1.60
N GLY A 110 6.84 10.46 2.36
CA GLY A 110 6.53 11.72 3.02
C GLY A 110 6.15 12.83 2.04
N LEU A 111 6.90 12.99 0.94
CA LEU A 111 6.60 13.95 -0.12
C LEU A 111 5.24 13.68 -0.78
N ILE A 112 4.89 12.41 -0.98
CA ILE A 112 3.58 12.03 -1.54
C ILE A 112 2.46 12.34 -0.56
N ARG A 113 2.63 12.01 0.74
CA ARG A 113 1.67 12.36 1.79
C ARG A 113 1.42 13.86 1.83
N TRP A 114 2.47 14.67 1.75
CA TRP A 114 2.34 16.12 1.67
C TRP A 114 1.59 16.56 0.40
N ARG A 115 1.98 16.04 -0.77
CA ARG A 115 1.35 16.37 -2.07
C ARG A 115 -0.15 16.06 -2.13
N ILE A 116 -0.60 14.98 -1.50
CA ILE A 116 -2.03 14.59 -1.47
C ILE A 116 -2.80 15.23 -0.31
N GLY A 117 -2.17 16.14 0.46
CA GLY A 117 -2.79 16.81 1.60
C GLY A 117 -3.02 15.91 2.82
N ALA A 118 -2.34 14.76 2.91
CA ALA A 118 -2.42 13.87 4.07
C ALA A 118 -1.64 14.39 5.27
N ILE A 119 -0.65 15.25 5.03
CA ILE A 119 0.14 15.95 6.06
C ILE A 119 0.16 17.42 5.71
N VAL A 120 -0.25 18.26 6.66
CA VAL A 120 -0.05 19.72 6.59
C VAL A 120 1.23 20.03 7.36
N LEU A 121 2.22 20.57 6.66
CA LEU A 121 3.43 21.07 7.29
C LEU A 121 3.16 22.50 7.76
N SER A 122 3.12 22.70 9.07
CA SER A 122 3.03 24.04 9.63
C SER A 122 4.35 24.77 9.38
N SER A 123 4.29 25.86 8.61
CA SER A 123 5.43 26.76 8.43
C SER A 123 5.63 27.55 9.71
N LYS A 124 6.79 27.42 10.36
CA LYS A 124 7.16 28.29 11.49
C LYS A 124 7.55 29.72 11.05
N ASN A 125 7.59 30.01 9.74
CA ASN A 125 8.12 31.26 9.18
C ASN A 125 7.20 31.91 8.13
N CYS A 126 5.87 31.82 8.28
CA CYS A 126 5.01 32.83 7.65
C CYS A 126 4.65 33.86 8.72
N PRO A 127 5.22 35.08 8.71
CA PRO A 127 4.57 36.18 9.36
C PRO A 127 3.18 36.31 8.73
N GLU A 128 2.15 36.34 9.59
CA GLU A 128 0.78 36.66 9.19
C GLU A 128 0.83 38.00 8.43
N TYR A 129 0.65 37.95 7.12
CA TYR A 129 0.35 39.12 6.33
C TYR A 129 -0.93 38.84 5.56
N PHE A 130 -2.02 39.19 6.23
CA PHE A 130 -3.37 39.51 5.75
C PHE A 130 -4.18 38.41 5.06
#